data_AF-A0A932K0N2-F1
#
_entry.id   AF-A0A932K0N2-F1
#
_cell.length_a   1.000
_cell.length_b   1.000
_cell.length_c   1.000
_cell.angle_alpha   90.00
_cell.angle_beta   90.00
_cell.angle_gamma   90.00
#
_symmetry.space_group_name_H-M   'P 1'
#
loop_
_entity.id
_entity.type
_entity.pdbx_description
1 polymer ?
#
loop_
_entity_poly.entity_id
_entity_poly.type
_entity_poly.pdbx_seq_one_letter_code
_entity_poly.pdbx_strand_id
1 'polypeptide(L)'
;MPITTHTIKQYKMQRRKIVALTAYDYSTAKMLDASGVDLILVGDSLAQVALGLESTLQVTMDEMLHHAKAVVRGVKHALVVVDLPFLSYQVSQEKAIYNAGKCLQIGAKAVKLEGSSPDILKTVEKMVQIGIPVIGHIGFTPQSVNALGGNRVQSRTAKETKSLIDQAISLQNAGCFAVVLEMVPSEAASLVTNSISIPTIGIGAGAECDGQILVTDDLLGKFTDFKPSFVRRYAEFGKEADSAVKNYIFDVQNGNFPQLNESFYLSEAEAEKLRK
;
A
#
# COMPACT_ATOMS: atom_id res chain seq x y z
N MET A 1 10.01 17.10 8.98
CA MET A 1 9.38 17.77 7.81
C MET A 1 8.62 16.73 7.02
N PRO A 2 7.49 17.05 6.38
CA PRO A 2 6.79 16.11 5.50
C PRO A 2 7.67 15.66 4.34
N ILE A 3 7.55 14.38 3.98
CA ILE A 3 8.23 13.78 2.83
C ILE A 3 7.47 14.15 1.57
N THR A 4 8.21 14.56 0.55
CA THR A 4 7.67 15.03 -0.73
C THR A 4 8.20 14.19 -1.88
N THR A 5 7.64 14.36 -3.07
CA THR A 5 8.18 13.75 -4.29
C THR A 5 9.64 14.15 -4.55
N HIS A 6 10.03 15.37 -4.17
CA HIS A 6 11.42 15.82 -4.23
C HIS A 6 12.30 15.04 -3.24
N THR A 7 11.83 14.85 -2.00
CA THR A 7 12.54 14.03 -0.98
C THR A 7 12.77 12.60 -1.49
N ILE A 8 11.74 11.98 -2.08
CA ILE A 8 11.85 10.63 -2.65
C ILE A 8 12.90 10.55 -3.77
N LYS A 9 12.96 11.54 -4.67
CA LYS A 9 14.02 11.63 -5.69
C LYS A 9 15.42 11.83 -5.08
N GLN A 10 15.53 12.64 -4.03
CA GLN A 10 16.80 12.88 -3.33
C GLN A 10 17.35 11.61 -2.68
N TYR A 11 16.49 10.74 -2.15
CA TYR A 11 16.93 9.48 -1.54
C TYR A 11 17.70 8.58 -2.53
N LYS A 12 17.27 8.49 -3.79
CA LYS A 12 18.04 7.80 -4.84
C LYS A 12 19.42 8.43 -5.03
N MET A 13 19.50 9.75 -5.17
CA MET A 13 20.78 10.46 -5.34
C MET A 13 21.74 10.24 -4.15
N GLN A 14 21.18 10.16 -2.95
CA GLN A 14 21.90 9.92 -1.70
C GLN A 14 22.18 8.43 -1.43
N ARG A 15 21.68 7.53 -2.29
CA ARG A 15 21.71 6.07 -2.08
C ARG A 15 21.08 5.63 -0.75
N ARG A 16 20.13 6.42 -0.21
CA ARG A 16 19.29 6.04 0.92
C ARG A 16 18.10 5.26 0.37
N LYS A 17 17.85 4.06 0.89
CA LYS A 17 16.70 3.25 0.45
C LYS A 17 15.39 3.88 0.93
N ILE A 18 14.40 3.95 0.04
CA ILE A 18 13.03 4.37 0.38
C ILE A 18 12.33 3.21 1.10
N VAL A 19 11.79 3.47 2.29
CA VAL A 19 10.97 2.49 3.03
C VAL A 19 9.50 2.82 2.81
N ALA A 20 8.79 1.93 2.12
CA ALA A 20 7.37 2.08 1.84
C ALA A 20 6.56 0.91 2.44
N LEU A 21 5.36 1.20 2.92
CA LEU A 21 4.42 0.22 3.46
C LEU A 21 2.98 0.59 3.12
N THR A 22 2.08 -0.39 3.08
CA THR A 22 0.65 -0.10 2.86
C THR A 22 -0.07 0.29 4.16
N ALA A 23 -1.16 1.05 4.06
CA ALA A 23 -2.07 1.25 5.20
C ALA A 23 -3.49 1.47 4.71
N TYR A 24 -4.47 1.08 5.52
CA TYR A 24 -5.90 1.11 5.17
C TYR A 24 -6.77 1.77 6.25
N ASP A 25 -6.19 2.08 7.42
CA ASP A 25 -6.89 2.68 8.55
C ASP A 25 -6.02 3.72 9.27
N TYR A 26 -6.67 4.51 10.12
CA TYR A 26 -6.05 5.61 10.86
C TYR A 26 -4.95 5.14 11.84
N SER A 27 -5.22 4.10 12.62
CA SER A 27 -4.30 3.62 13.66
C SER A 27 -3.03 3.02 13.08
N THR A 28 -3.15 2.19 12.05
CA THR A 28 -2.02 1.61 11.33
C THR A 28 -1.20 2.72 10.69
N ALA A 29 -1.84 3.66 9.98
CA ALA A 29 -1.14 4.78 9.35
C ALA A 29 -0.35 5.63 10.36
N LYS A 30 -0.96 5.93 11.51
CA LYS A 30 -0.31 6.68 12.60
C LYS A 30 0.90 5.94 13.19
N MET A 31 0.79 4.62 13.37
CA MET A 31 1.90 3.79 13.84
C MET A 31 3.06 3.79 12.84
N LEU A 32 2.76 3.59 11.55
CA LEU A 32 3.78 3.57 10.49
C LEU A 32 4.48 4.92 10.35
N ASP A 33 3.72 6.02 10.36
CA ASP A 33 4.26 7.38 10.29
C ASP A 33 5.19 7.70 11.47
N ALA A 34 4.78 7.34 12.69
CA ALA A 34 5.61 7.50 13.89
C ALA A 34 6.88 6.63 13.87
N SER A 35 6.85 5.51 13.15
CA SER A 35 7.99 4.59 12.99
C SER A 35 8.99 5.06 11.92
N GLY A 36 8.70 6.14 11.20
CA GLY A 36 9.59 6.73 10.20
C GLY A 36 9.49 6.10 8.81
N VAL A 37 8.36 5.47 8.47
CA VAL A 37 8.07 5.03 7.09
C VAL A 37 8.07 6.23 6.15
N ASP A 38 8.76 6.13 5.02
CA ASP A 38 8.93 7.26 4.11
C ASP A 38 7.69 7.50 3.24
N LEU A 39 7.05 6.42 2.80
CA LEU A 39 5.90 6.42 1.90
C LEU A 39 4.83 5.44 2.39
N ILE A 40 3.60 5.91 2.52
CA ILE A 40 2.44 5.08 2.87
C ILE A 40 1.53 4.97 1.66
N LEU A 41 1.33 3.74 1.18
CA LEU A 41 0.45 3.44 0.06
C LEU A 41 -0.91 2.96 0.55
N VAL A 42 -1.98 3.68 0.20
CA VAL A 42 -3.33 3.14 0.24
C VAL A 42 -3.52 2.32 -1.02
N GLY A 43 -3.12 1.05 -0.95
CA GLY A 43 -3.08 0.16 -2.09
C GLY A 43 -4.39 -0.59 -2.30
N ASP A 44 -4.71 -0.94 -3.54
CA ASP A 44 -5.87 -1.78 -3.87
C ASP A 44 -5.77 -3.22 -3.32
N SER A 45 -4.59 -3.61 -2.83
CA SER A 45 -4.37 -4.78 -1.97
C SER A 45 -5.29 -4.83 -0.75
N LEU A 46 -5.87 -3.68 -0.33
CA LEU A 46 -6.93 -3.62 0.68
C LEU A 46 -8.13 -4.51 0.35
N ALA A 47 -8.39 -4.76 -0.94
CA ALA A 47 -9.44 -5.65 -1.39
C ALA A 47 -9.33 -7.00 -0.68
N GLN A 48 -8.12 -7.57 -0.64
CA GLN A 48 -7.90 -8.89 -0.08
C GLN A 48 -7.71 -8.82 1.44
N VAL A 49 -6.75 -8.02 1.91
CA VAL A 49 -6.33 -8.07 3.32
C VAL A 49 -7.25 -7.32 4.28
N ALA A 50 -8.07 -6.38 3.79
CA ALA A 50 -8.98 -5.60 4.61
C ALA A 50 -10.46 -5.88 4.34
N LEU A 51 -10.83 -6.14 3.07
CA LEU A 51 -12.22 -6.38 2.68
C LEU A 51 -12.57 -7.86 2.44
N GLY A 52 -11.57 -8.76 2.40
CA GLY A 52 -11.79 -10.18 2.16
C GLY A 52 -12.31 -10.52 0.75
N LEU A 53 -12.14 -9.61 -0.20
CA LEU A 53 -12.46 -9.81 -1.61
C LEU A 53 -11.45 -10.78 -2.24
N GLU A 54 -11.91 -11.56 -3.21
CA GLU A 54 -11.05 -12.56 -3.86
C GLU A 54 -9.96 -11.92 -4.73
N SER A 55 -10.21 -10.72 -5.25
CA SER A 55 -9.33 -10.04 -6.19
C SER A 55 -9.37 -8.52 -6.03
N THR A 56 -8.23 -7.87 -6.28
CA THR A 56 -8.15 -6.40 -6.38
C THR A 56 -8.98 -5.82 -7.51
N LEU A 57 -9.46 -6.64 -8.45
CA LEU A 57 -10.41 -6.21 -9.49
C LEU A 57 -11.78 -5.78 -8.94
N GLN A 58 -12.12 -6.23 -7.73
CA GLN A 58 -13.45 -5.99 -7.13
C GLN A 58 -13.52 -4.66 -6.37
N VAL A 59 -12.40 -4.09 -5.96
CA VAL A 59 -12.40 -2.84 -5.18
C VAL A 59 -12.71 -1.63 -6.05
N THR A 60 -13.57 -0.77 -5.53
CA THR A 60 -14.07 0.42 -6.20
C THR A 60 -13.29 1.68 -5.80
N MET A 61 -13.41 2.73 -6.61
CA MET A 61 -12.84 4.04 -6.26
C MET A 61 -13.41 4.60 -4.96
N ASP A 62 -14.68 4.34 -4.64
CA ASP A 62 -15.31 4.85 -3.42
C ASP A 62 -14.76 4.17 -2.16
N GLU A 63 -14.51 2.86 -2.21
CA GLU A 63 -13.83 2.12 -1.15
C GLU A 63 -12.39 2.62 -0.96
N MET A 64 -11.65 2.81 -2.06
CA MET A 64 -10.30 3.40 -2.01
C MET A 64 -10.30 4.77 -1.33
N LEU A 65 -11.24 5.65 -1.68
CA LEU A 65 -11.38 6.98 -1.06
C LEU A 65 -11.79 6.90 0.41
N HIS A 66 -12.61 5.93 0.80
CA HIS A 66 -13.01 5.70 2.19
C HIS A 66 -11.78 5.40 3.06
N HIS A 67 -11.00 4.39 2.67
CA HIS A 67 -9.79 4.00 3.40
C HIS A 67 -8.72 5.10 3.36
N ALA A 68 -8.53 5.76 2.23
CA ALA A 68 -7.56 6.84 2.10
C ALA A 68 -7.88 8.03 3.03
N LYS A 69 -9.16 8.39 3.22
CA LYS A 69 -9.55 9.42 4.19
C LYS A 69 -9.13 9.07 5.62
N ALA A 70 -9.23 7.80 6.01
CA ALA A 70 -8.79 7.34 7.32
C ALA A 70 -7.27 7.43 7.47
N VAL A 71 -6.54 6.97 6.46
CA VAL A 71 -5.06 6.98 6.43
C VAL A 71 -4.50 8.39 6.47
N VAL A 72 -5.00 9.30 5.62
CA VAL A 72 -4.51 10.69 5.56
C VAL A 72 -4.63 11.38 6.92
N ARG A 73 -5.67 11.09 7.71
CA ARG A 73 -5.82 11.65 9.07
C ARG A 73 -4.74 11.16 10.04
N GLY A 74 -4.18 9.99 9.80
CA GLY A 74 -3.18 9.35 10.66
C GLY A 74 -1.74 9.79 10.39
N VAL A 75 -1.47 10.37 9.22
CA VAL A 75 -0.11 10.65 8.73
C VAL A 75 0.27 12.11 8.92
N LYS A 76 1.45 12.37 9.49
CA LYS A 76 2.03 13.72 9.64
C LYS A 76 3.29 13.92 8.81
N HIS A 77 4.04 12.86 8.50
CA HIS A 77 5.36 12.95 7.87
C HIS A 77 5.48 12.19 6.55
N ALA A 78 5.01 10.94 6.48
CA ALA A 78 5.15 10.09 5.30
C ALA A 78 4.43 10.67 4.07
N LEU A 79 4.93 10.34 2.87
CA LEU A 79 4.24 10.65 1.62
C LEU A 79 3.06 9.66 1.44
N VAL A 80 1.82 10.15 1.53
CA VAL A 80 0.63 9.32 1.28
C VAL A 80 0.35 9.25 -0.22
N VAL A 81 0.32 8.03 -0.74
CA VAL A 81 -0.02 7.69 -2.14
C VAL A 81 -1.28 6.83 -2.15
N VAL A 82 -2.18 7.05 -3.11
CA VAL A 82 -3.41 6.25 -3.25
C VAL A 82 -3.42 5.55 -4.60
N ASP A 83 -3.75 4.26 -4.62
CA ASP A 83 -3.95 3.54 -5.87
C ASP A 83 -5.19 4.00 -6.61
N LEU A 84 -5.08 4.06 -7.93
CA LEU A 84 -6.22 4.10 -8.84
C LEU A 84 -6.63 2.64 -9.12
N PRO A 85 -7.79 2.16 -8.62
CA PRO A 85 -8.20 0.77 -8.79
C PRO A 85 -8.61 0.47 -10.24
N PHE A 86 -8.84 -0.80 -10.55
CA PHE A 86 -9.25 -1.24 -11.88
C PHE A 86 -10.48 -0.45 -12.41
N LEU A 87 -10.48 -0.10 -13.71
CA LEU A 87 -11.46 0.75 -14.41
C LEU A 87 -11.61 2.19 -13.89
N SER A 88 -10.79 2.63 -12.93
CA SER A 88 -10.80 4.02 -12.48
C SER A 88 -9.95 4.94 -13.37
N TYR A 89 -8.96 4.40 -14.07
CA TYR A 89 -8.04 5.18 -14.92
C TYR A 89 -7.88 4.66 -16.34
N GLN A 90 -8.21 3.39 -16.60
CA GLN A 90 -8.10 2.76 -17.92
C GLN A 90 -9.22 3.16 -18.89
N VAL A 91 -10.37 3.62 -18.37
CA VAL A 91 -11.58 3.87 -19.18
C VAL A 91 -11.42 5.11 -20.06
N SER A 92 -10.91 6.21 -19.51
CA SER A 92 -10.63 7.44 -20.24
C SER A 92 -9.68 8.32 -19.45
N GLN A 93 -8.93 9.18 -20.16
CA GLN A 93 -8.04 10.17 -19.54
C GLN A 93 -8.80 11.10 -18.59
N GLU A 94 -10.02 11.53 -18.96
CA GLU A 94 -10.87 12.39 -18.12
C GLU A 94 -11.23 11.71 -16.80
N LYS A 95 -11.73 10.46 -16.85
CA LYS A 95 -12.10 9.71 -15.64
C LYS A 95 -10.89 9.49 -14.73
N ALA A 96 -9.75 9.18 -15.31
CA ALA A 96 -8.49 9.01 -14.59
C ALA A 96 -8.12 10.30 -13.83
N ILE A 97 -8.15 11.45 -14.51
CA ILE A 97 -7.84 12.76 -13.92
C ILE A 97 -8.79 13.09 -12.77
N TYR A 98 -10.10 12.91 -12.95
CA TYR A 98 -11.08 13.17 -11.89
C TYR A 98 -10.86 12.28 -10.66
N ASN A 99 -10.62 10.99 -10.87
CA ASN A 99 -10.37 10.05 -9.77
C ASN A 99 -9.08 10.37 -9.03
N ALA A 100 -8.01 10.70 -9.75
CA ALA A 100 -6.77 11.14 -9.14
C ALA A 100 -6.93 12.46 -8.37
N GLY A 101 -7.68 13.42 -8.94
CA GLY A 101 -8.02 14.66 -8.27
C GLY A 101 -8.77 14.45 -6.95
N LYS A 102 -9.72 13.50 -6.90
CA LYS A 102 -10.41 13.13 -5.66
C LYS A 102 -9.45 12.61 -4.59
N CYS A 103 -8.45 11.81 -4.95
CA CYS A 103 -7.42 11.35 -4.02
C CYS A 103 -6.63 12.53 -3.42
N LEU A 104 -6.25 13.50 -4.25
CA LEU A 104 -5.53 14.69 -3.79
C LEU A 104 -6.40 15.59 -2.91
N GLN A 105 -7.68 15.75 -3.24
CA GLN A 105 -8.64 16.57 -2.48
C GLN A 105 -8.85 16.05 -1.04
N ILE A 106 -8.76 14.73 -0.82
CA ILE A 106 -8.83 14.15 0.52
C ILE A 106 -7.48 14.19 1.27
N GLY A 107 -6.43 14.71 0.64
CA GLY A 107 -5.13 15.01 1.25
C GLY A 107 -4.00 14.05 0.89
N ALA A 108 -4.23 13.05 0.02
CA ALA A 108 -3.13 12.30 -0.57
C ALA A 108 -2.22 13.23 -1.39
N LYS A 109 -0.95 12.86 -1.54
CA LYS A 109 0.06 13.70 -2.21
C LYS A 109 0.46 13.17 -3.59
N ALA A 110 0.05 11.95 -3.92
CA ALA A 110 0.27 11.33 -5.21
C ALA A 110 -0.74 10.20 -5.44
N VAL A 111 -0.76 9.70 -6.67
CA VAL A 111 -1.47 8.47 -7.05
C VAL A 111 -0.52 7.42 -7.62
N LYS A 112 -0.89 6.15 -7.52
CA LYS A 112 -0.24 5.05 -8.23
C LYS A 112 -1.22 4.45 -9.25
N LEU A 113 -0.70 4.06 -10.41
CA LEU A 113 -1.46 3.34 -11.44
C LEU A 113 -0.59 2.28 -12.13
N GLU A 114 -1.23 1.28 -12.73
CA GLU A 114 -0.57 0.13 -13.33
C GLU A 114 -0.51 0.19 -14.87
N GLY A 115 0.61 -0.28 -15.41
CA GLY A 115 0.85 -0.40 -16.83
C GLY A 115 1.52 0.81 -17.46
N SER A 116 1.92 0.64 -18.71
CA SER A 116 2.65 1.63 -19.51
C SER A 116 2.24 1.57 -20.99
N SER A 117 0.99 1.19 -21.28
CA SER A 117 0.48 1.23 -22.64
C SER A 117 0.48 2.67 -23.16
N PRO A 118 0.48 2.91 -24.48
CA PRO A 118 0.47 4.26 -25.04
C PRO A 118 -0.65 5.16 -24.47
N ASP A 119 -1.84 4.61 -24.22
CA ASP A 119 -2.96 5.38 -23.67
C ASP A 119 -2.80 5.67 -22.17
N ILE A 120 -2.20 4.74 -21.41
CA ILE A 120 -1.82 5.00 -20.02
C ILE A 120 -0.74 6.09 -19.95
N LEU A 121 0.28 6.04 -20.81
CA LEU A 121 1.35 7.04 -20.84
C LEU A 121 0.82 8.44 -21.15
N LYS A 122 -0.08 8.59 -22.13
CA LYS A 122 -0.78 9.87 -22.40
C LYS A 122 -1.58 10.36 -21.19
N THR A 123 -2.20 9.43 -20.45
CA THR A 123 -2.95 9.76 -19.24
C THR A 123 -2.05 10.26 -18.12
N VAL A 124 -0.93 9.58 -17.88
CA VAL A 124 0.12 10.00 -16.93
C VAL A 124 0.64 11.38 -17.30
N GLU A 125 1.02 11.59 -18.56
CA GLU A 125 1.54 12.88 -19.03
C GLU A 125 0.55 14.01 -18.73
N LYS A 126 -0.74 13.79 -19.03
CA LYS A 126 -1.76 14.80 -18.75
C LYS A 126 -1.95 15.06 -17.27
N MET A 127 -1.96 14.02 -16.44
CA MET A 127 -2.03 14.14 -14.97
C MET A 127 -0.87 14.96 -14.41
N VAL A 128 0.36 14.65 -14.85
CA VAL A 128 1.56 15.36 -14.40
C VAL A 128 1.55 16.81 -14.86
N GLN A 129 1.14 17.10 -16.10
CA GLN A 129 1.02 18.47 -16.62
C GLN A 129 0.07 19.35 -15.79
N ILE A 130 -0.97 18.78 -15.18
CA ILE A 130 -1.92 19.51 -14.33
C ILE A 130 -1.55 19.45 -12.83
N GLY A 131 -0.36 18.94 -12.51
CA GLY A 131 0.20 18.95 -11.15
C GLY A 131 -0.17 17.75 -10.27
N ILE A 132 -0.69 16.66 -10.84
CA ILE A 132 -0.95 15.41 -10.12
C ILE A 132 0.33 14.54 -10.16
N PRO A 133 0.99 14.27 -9.01
CA PRO A 133 2.16 13.40 -9.01
C PRO A 133 1.77 11.92 -9.14
N VAL A 134 2.48 11.20 -10.00
CA VAL A 134 2.18 9.80 -10.34
C VAL A 134 3.37 8.88 -10.05
N ILE A 135 3.08 7.74 -9.43
CA ILE A 135 3.94 6.55 -9.40
C ILE A 135 3.42 5.57 -10.44
N GLY A 136 4.27 5.17 -11.39
CA GLY A 136 3.93 4.09 -12.32
C GLY A 136 4.17 2.71 -11.70
N HIS A 137 3.46 1.68 -12.14
CA HIS A 137 3.66 0.31 -11.68
C HIS A 137 3.77 -0.64 -12.89
N ILE A 138 4.91 -1.34 -13.00
CA ILE A 138 5.22 -2.31 -14.06
C ILE A 138 5.85 -3.59 -13.49
N GLY A 139 5.97 -4.62 -14.33
CA GLY A 139 6.25 -5.98 -13.88
C GLY A 139 4.93 -6.73 -13.76
N PHE A 140 4.72 -7.45 -12.66
CA PHE A 140 3.41 -8.04 -12.38
C PHE A 140 2.44 -6.95 -11.90
N THR A 141 1.39 -6.69 -12.66
CA THR A 141 0.35 -5.71 -12.33
C THR A 141 -0.93 -6.47 -11.96
N PRO A 142 -1.28 -6.58 -10.66
CA PRO A 142 -2.43 -7.36 -10.19
C PRO A 142 -3.75 -7.06 -10.89
N GLN A 143 -3.99 -5.81 -11.34
CA GLN A 143 -5.21 -5.46 -12.08
C GLN A 143 -5.27 -6.07 -13.49
N SER A 144 -4.18 -6.71 -13.94
CA SER A 144 -4.10 -7.46 -15.20
C SER A 144 -3.93 -8.97 -14.97
N VAL A 145 -4.18 -9.47 -13.75
CA VAL A 145 -3.95 -10.89 -13.38
C VAL A 145 -4.56 -11.89 -14.36
N ASN A 146 -5.77 -11.61 -14.88
CA ASN A 146 -6.43 -12.47 -15.86
C ASN A 146 -5.73 -12.47 -17.23
N ALA A 147 -5.22 -11.32 -17.67
CA ALA A 147 -4.45 -11.22 -18.92
C ALA A 147 -3.06 -11.85 -18.78
N LEU A 148 -2.47 -11.78 -17.58
CA LEU A 148 -1.17 -12.38 -17.25
C LEU A 148 -1.24 -13.89 -16.97
N GLY A 149 -2.45 -14.44 -16.81
CA GLY A 149 -2.65 -15.86 -16.52
C GLY A 149 -2.28 -16.26 -15.09
N GLY A 150 -2.56 -15.38 -14.13
CA GLY A 150 -2.32 -15.57 -12.69
C GLY A 150 -1.05 -14.89 -12.16
N ASN A 151 -0.74 -15.15 -10.89
CA ASN A 151 0.38 -14.55 -10.17
C ASN A 151 1.72 -15.15 -10.64
N ARG A 152 2.28 -14.60 -11.72
CA ARG A 152 3.50 -15.11 -12.35
C ARG A 152 4.61 -14.07 -12.32
N VAL A 153 5.84 -14.53 -12.11
CA VAL A 153 7.04 -13.70 -12.24
C VAL A 153 7.17 -13.22 -13.69
N GLN A 154 7.36 -11.91 -13.86
CA GLN A 154 7.49 -11.25 -15.16
C GLN A 154 8.97 -11.05 -15.54
N SER A 155 9.25 -10.75 -16.81
CA SER A 155 10.59 -10.40 -17.30
C SER A 155 11.67 -11.46 -17.04
N ARG A 156 11.38 -12.72 -17.40
CA ARG A 156 12.28 -13.87 -17.18
C ARG A 156 13.28 -14.07 -18.31
N THR A 157 13.11 -13.40 -19.44
CA THR A 157 13.99 -13.48 -20.61
C THR A 157 14.61 -12.13 -20.93
N ALA A 158 15.77 -12.12 -21.59
CA ALA A 158 16.44 -10.88 -22.00
C ALA A 158 15.54 -9.96 -22.86
N LYS A 159 14.65 -10.53 -23.68
CA LYS A 159 13.69 -9.76 -24.48
C LYS A 159 12.66 -9.06 -23.60
N GLU A 160 12.10 -9.75 -22.63
CA GLU A 160 11.12 -9.18 -21.70
C GLU A 160 11.77 -8.18 -20.73
N THR A 161 13.02 -8.40 -20.33
CA THR A 161 13.78 -7.44 -19.53
C THR A 161 14.03 -6.14 -20.31
N LYS A 162 14.40 -6.22 -21.60
CA LYS A 162 14.51 -5.03 -22.46
C LYS A 162 13.17 -4.28 -22.55
N SER A 163 12.07 -5.01 -22.76
CA SER A 163 10.73 -4.42 -22.73
C SER A 163 10.44 -3.72 -21.40
N LEU A 164 10.77 -4.32 -20.26
CA LEU A 164 10.56 -3.70 -18.95
C LEU A 164 11.37 -2.40 -18.78
N ILE A 165 12.60 -2.36 -19.29
CA ILE A 165 13.43 -1.14 -19.32
C ILE A 165 12.75 -0.05 -20.17
N ASP A 166 12.28 -0.39 -21.36
CA ASP A 166 11.58 0.55 -22.25
C ASP A 166 10.30 1.10 -21.60
N GLN A 167 9.54 0.25 -20.90
CA GLN A 167 8.36 0.65 -20.13
C GLN A 167 8.71 1.64 -19.01
N ALA A 168 9.78 1.37 -18.26
CA ALA A 168 10.24 2.24 -17.18
C ALA A 168 10.71 3.62 -17.71
N ILE A 169 11.47 3.63 -18.80
CA ILE A 169 11.90 4.85 -19.49
C ILE A 169 10.68 5.64 -19.97
N SER A 170 9.69 4.95 -20.54
CA SER A 170 8.46 5.59 -21.02
C SER A 170 7.66 6.24 -19.89
N LEU A 171 7.51 5.57 -18.74
CA LEU A 171 6.86 6.13 -17.56
C LEU A 171 7.62 7.34 -17.00
N GLN A 172 8.95 7.28 -16.97
CA GLN A 172 9.77 8.42 -16.59
C GLN A 172 9.54 9.61 -17.53
N ASN A 173 9.56 9.36 -18.84
CA ASN A 173 9.37 10.41 -19.85
C ASN A 173 7.96 11.01 -19.80
N ALA A 174 6.95 10.21 -19.46
CA ALA A 174 5.59 10.69 -19.19
C ALA A 174 5.49 11.53 -17.89
N GLY A 175 6.54 11.53 -17.05
CA GLY A 175 6.64 12.41 -15.89
C GLY A 175 6.38 11.74 -14.53
N CYS A 176 6.30 10.40 -14.47
CA CYS A 176 6.26 9.69 -13.19
C CYS A 176 7.45 10.11 -12.31
N PHE A 177 7.23 10.28 -11.02
CA PHE A 177 8.32 10.65 -10.09
C PHE A 177 9.03 9.44 -9.47
N ALA A 178 8.42 8.26 -9.54
CA ALA A 178 8.95 6.97 -9.14
C ALA A 178 8.22 5.83 -9.90
N VAL A 179 8.78 4.62 -9.87
CA VAL A 179 8.18 3.42 -10.49
C VAL A 179 8.24 2.24 -9.53
N VAL A 180 7.11 1.56 -9.33
CA VAL A 180 7.06 0.26 -8.64
C VAL A 180 7.43 -0.85 -9.61
N LEU A 181 8.30 -1.76 -9.18
CA LEU A 181 8.66 -3.01 -9.87
C LEU A 181 8.17 -4.19 -9.03
N GLU A 182 7.23 -4.97 -9.56
CA GLU A 182 6.64 -6.10 -8.84
C GLU A 182 6.93 -7.45 -9.51
N MET A 183 7.33 -8.43 -8.71
CA MET A 183 7.59 -9.82 -9.13
C MET A 183 8.43 -9.94 -10.41
N VAL A 184 9.61 -9.33 -10.42
CA VAL A 184 10.60 -9.43 -11.50
C VAL A 184 11.95 -9.96 -10.96
N PRO A 185 12.76 -10.67 -11.78
CA PRO A 185 14.10 -11.09 -11.37
C PRO A 185 14.96 -9.92 -10.89
N SER A 186 15.82 -10.18 -9.90
CA SER A 186 16.65 -9.14 -9.28
C SER A 186 17.59 -8.47 -10.29
N GLU A 187 18.09 -9.24 -11.26
CA GLU A 187 18.95 -8.74 -12.35
C GLU A 187 18.18 -7.81 -13.27
N ALA A 188 16.92 -8.14 -13.60
CA ALA A 188 16.06 -7.29 -14.40
C ALA A 188 15.72 -5.98 -13.66
N ALA A 189 15.39 -6.06 -12.38
CA ALA A 189 15.12 -4.89 -11.54
C ALA A 189 16.34 -3.97 -11.39
N SER A 190 17.54 -4.54 -11.23
CA SER A 190 18.80 -3.79 -11.19
C SER A 190 19.05 -3.04 -12.51
N LEU A 191 18.87 -3.72 -13.65
CA LEU A 191 19.01 -3.09 -14.97
C LEU A 191 18.01 -1.94 -15.16
N VAL A 192 16.75 -2.12 -14.79
CA VAL A 192 15.74 -1.06 -14.84
C VAL A 192 16.12 0.12 -13.94
N THR A 193 16.51 -0.16 -12.69
CA THR A 193 16.88 0.87 -11.70
C THR A 193 18.04 1.74 -12.17
N ASN A 194 19.01 1.14 -12.86
CA ASN A 194 20.16 1.83 -13.44
C ASN A 194 19.86 2.55 -14.77
N SER A 195 18.75 2.22 -15.44
CA SER A 195 18.37 2.80 -16.73
C SER A 195 17.53 4.08 -16.61
N ILE A 196 17.00 4.39 -15.43
CA ILE A 196 16.15 5.55 -15.17
C ILE A 196 16.70 6.41 -14.02
N SER A 197 16.49 7.72 -14.10
CA SER A 197 16.92 8.70 -13.09
C SER A 197 15.94 8.85 -11.93
N ILE A 198 14.68 8.44 -12.10
CA ILE A 198 13.69 8.41 -11.01
C ILE A 198 13.83 7.14 -10.14
N PRO A 199 13.39 7.16 -8.87
CA PRO A 199 13.48 6.01 -7.98
C PRO A 199 12.63 4.81 -8.41
N THR A 200 13.17 3.62 -8.25
CA THR A 200 12.42 2.36 -8.29
C THR A 200 12.08 1.87 -6.90
N ILE A 201 10.86 1.33 -6.70
CA ILE A 201 10.42 0.73 -5.44
C ILE A 201 10.08 -0.73 -5.74
N GLY A 202 10.83 -1.66 -5.15
CA GLY A 202 10.66 -3.09 -5.39
C GLY A 202 9.64 -3.75 -4.47
N ILE A 203 8.91 -4.73 -4.99
CA ILE A 203 8.17 -5.73 -4.21
C ILE A 203 8.35 -7.09 -4.90
N GLY A 204 9.12 -7.98 -4.28
CA GLY A 204 9.58 -9.20 -4.96
C GLY A 204 10.47 -8.92 -6.18
N ALA A 205 11.26 -7.85 -6.13
CA ALA A 205 12.16 -7.40 -7.20
C ALA A 205 13.65 -7.34 -6.79
N GLY A 206 14.02 -8.00 -5.69
CA GLY A 206 15.39 -7.97 -5.15
C GLY A 206 15.76 -6.64 -4.47
N ALA A 207 16.98 -6.57 -3.94
CA ALA A 207 17.45 -5.44 -3.11
C ALA A 207 18.00 -4.24 -3.92
N GLU A 208 18.17 -4.41 -5.23
CA GLU A 208 18.82 -3.43 -6.10
C GLU A 208 17.93 -2.22 -6.42
N CYS A 209 16.61 -2.30 -6.21
CA CYS A 209 15.72 -1.14 -6.31
C CYS A 209 16.07 -0.04 -5.31
N ASP A 210 15.77 1.23 -5.62
CA ASP A 210 16.01 2.39 -4.75
C ASP A 210 15.16 2.39 -3.47
N GLY A 211 14.16 1.53 -3.38
CA GLY A 211 13.30 1.34 -2.23
C GLY A 211 12.62 -0.01 -2.24
N GLN A 212 11.87 -0.29 -1.17
CA GLN A 212 11.07 -1.49 -1.03
C GLN A 212 9.68 -1.15 -0.51
N ILE A 213 8.68 -1.88 -0.98
CA ILE A 213 7.32 -1.84 -0.45
C ILE A 213 6.84 -3.25 -0.09
N LEU A 214 6.09 -3.35 1.00
CA LEU A 214 5.35 -4.56 1.38
C LEU A 214 3.93 -4.19 1.82
N VAL A 215 3.02 -5.15 1.68
CA VAL A 215 1.71 -5.08 2.33
C VAL A 215 1.92 -5.20 3.85
N THR A 216 1.43 -4.24 4.61
CA THR A 216 1.68 -4.18 6.07
C THR A 216 1.08 -5.38 6.80
N ASP A 217 -0.10 -5.84 6.40
CA ASP A 217 -0.73 -7.02 7.00
C ASP A 217 0.08 -8.31 6.76
N ASP A 218 0.72 -8.43 5.60
CA ASP A 218 1.64 -9.54 5.30
C ASP A 218 2.95 -9.42 6.12
N LEU A 219 3.50 -8.20 6.23
CA LEU A 219 4.70 -7.91 7.01
C LEU A 219 4.52 -8.24 8.49
N LEU A 220 3.38 -7.86 9.07
CA LEU A 220 3.07 -8.07 10.49
C LEU A 220 2.53 -9.49 10.77
N GLY A 221 2.32 -10.32 9.75
CA GLY A 221 1.70 -11.63 9.91
C GLY A 221 0.27 -11.55 10.46
N LYS A 222 -0.45 -10.46 10.15
CA LYS A 222 -1.86 -10.26 10.48
C LYS A 222 -2.76 -10.99 9.49
N PHE A 223 -2.41 -10.95 8.21
CA PHE A 223 -3.07 -11.76 7.17
C PHE A 223 -2.42 -13.15 7.11
N THR A 224 -3.22 -14.20 7.31
CA THR A 224 -2.73 -15.57 7.47
C THR A 224 -3.12 -16.51 6.34
N ASP A 225 -4.10 -16.13 5.51
CA ASP A 225 -4.67 -17.00 4.47
C ASP A 225 -3.66 -17.31 3.37
N PHE A 226 -2.73 -16.39 3.12
CA PHE A 226 -1.65 -16.55 2.17
C PHE A 226 -0.39 -15.81 2.64
N LYS A 227 0.77 -16.29 2.23
CA LYS A 227 2.06 -15.59 2.40
C LYS A 227 2.81 -15.61 1.08
N PRO A 228 3.00 -14.47 0.40
CA PRO A 228 3.82 -14.41 -0.80
C PRO A 228 5.27 -14.82 -0.49
N SER A 229 5.92 -15.52 -1.42
CA SER A 229 7.26 -16.09 -1.21
C SER A 229 8.34 -15.03 -0.98
N PHE A 230 8.15 -13.81 -1.50
CA PHE A 230 9.05 -12.68 -1.33
C PHE A 230 8.84 -11.90 -0.01
N VAL A 231 7.83 -12.24 0.79
CA VAL A 231 7.55 -11.56 2.05
C VAL A 231 8.33 -12.20 3.20
N ARG A 232 9.08 -11.36 3.92
CA ARG A 232 9.55 -11.66 5.27
C ARG A 232 8.54 -11.11 6.29
N ARG A 233 8.02 -11.98 7.16
CA ARG A 233 7.25 -11.58 8.34
C ARG A 233 8.20 -11.05 9.41
N TYR A 234 7.88 -9.89 9.95
CA TYR A 234 8.59 -9.28 11.08
C TYR A 234 7.84 -9.46 12.40
N ALA A 235 6.58 -9.91 12.34
CA ALA A 235 5.78 -10.35 13.48
C ALA A 235 4.85 -11.49 13.05
N GLU A 236 4.23 -12.17 14.02
CA GLU A 236 3.16 -13.16 13.81
C GLU A 236 1.89 -12.70 14.52
N PHE A 237 1.45 -11.48 14.23
CA PHE A 237 0.38 -10.78 14.95
C PHE A 237 -0.93 -11.59 14.98
N GLY A 238 -1.26 -12.31 13.91
CA GLY A 238 -2.45 -13.17 13.88
C GLY A 238 -2.43 -14.24 14.97
N LYS A 239 -1.26 -14.81 15.31
CA LYS A 239 -1.13 -15.81 16.38
C LYS A 239 -1.24 -15.20 17.77
N GLU A 240 -0.65 -14.01 17.96
CA GLU A 240 -0.74 -13.26 19.20
C GLU A 240 -2.18 -12.82 19.47
N ALA A 241 -2.86 -12.32 18.44
CA ALA A 241 -4.27 -11.94 18.52
C ALA A 241 -5.19 -13.14 18.82
N ASP A 242 -5.01 -14.27 18.13
CA ASP A 242 -5.77 -15.51 18.41
C ASP A 242 -5.59 -15.96 19.86
N SER A 243 -4.35 -15.94 20.36
CA SER A 243 -4.06 -16.31 21.76
C SER A 243 -4.71 -15.34 22.75
N ALA A 244 -4.62 -14.04 22.50
CA ALA A 244 -5.23 -13.02 23.35
C ALA A 244 -6.76 -13.14 23.40
N VAL A 245 -7.40 -13.39 22.25
CA VAL A 245 -8.85 -13.59 22.16
C VAL A 245 -9.29 -14.85 22.90
N LYS A 246 -8.55 -15.97 22.75
CA LYS A 246 -8.83 -17.21 23.49
C LYS A 246 -8.69 -17.05 25.00
N ASN A 247 -7.67 -16.32 25.45
CA ASN A 247 -7.50 -16.02 26.87
C ASN A 247 -8.66 -15.16 27.40
N TYR A 248 -9.08 -14.14 26.66
CA TYR A 248 -10.24 -13.33 27.03
C TYR A 248 -11.53 -14.16 27.09
N ILE A 249 -11.77 -15.04 26.12
CA ILE A 249 -12.91 -15.98 26.13
C ILE A 249 -12.87 -16.85 27.39
N PHE A 250 -11.70 -17.41 27.71
CA PHE A 250 -11.52 -18.23 28.91
C PHE A 250 -11.82 -17.42 30.19
N ASP A 251 -11.31 -16.20 30.29
CA ASP A 251 -11.51 -15.37 31.47
C ASP A 251 -12.98 -14.98 31.67
N VAL A 252 -13.69 -14.63 30.59
CA VAL A 252 -15.14 -14.33 30.65
C VAL A 252 -15.93 -15.58 31.05
N GLN A 253 -15.65 -16.73 30.44
CA GLN A 253 -16.39 -17.97 30.69
C GLN A 253 -16.21 -18.50 32.11
N ASN A 254 -15.05 -18.24 32.74
CA ASN A 254 -14.76 -18.67 34.11
C ASN A 254 -15.03 -17.58 35.16
N GLY A 255 -15.50 -16.40 34.76
CA GLY A 255 -15.73 -15.27 35.67
C GLY A 255 -14.44 -14.65 36.22
N ASN A 256 -13.31 -14.85 35.55
CA ASN A 256 -12.04 -14.17 35.86
C ASN A 256 -11.99 -12.74 35.31
N PHE A 257 -12.88 -12.39 34.36
CA PHE A 257 -13.08 -11.04 33.85
C PHE A 257 -14.57 -10.65 33.82
N PRO A 258 -14.93 -9.42 34.24
CA PRO A 258 -14.07 -8.44 34.88
C PRO A 258 -13.75 -8.80 36.35
N GLN A 259 -12.57 -8.39 36.82
CA GLN A 259 -12.21 -8.40 38.24
C GLN A 259 -12.82 -7.21 38.99
N LEU A 260 -12.64 -7.17 40.32
CA LEU A 260 -13.22 -6.12 41.17
C LEU A 260 -12.73 -4.72 40.76
N ASN A 261 -11.44 -4.57 40.47
CA ASN A 261 -10.83 -3.30 40.04
C ASN A 261 -11.17 -2.91 38.59
N GLU A 262 -11.81 -3.79 37.83
CA GLU A 262 -12.29 -3.56 36.46
C GLU A 262 -13.79 -3.29 36.41
N SER A 263 -14.41 -3.14 37.58
CA SER A 263 -15.84 -2.95 37.76
C SER A 263 -16.15 -1.68 38.52
N PHE A 264 -17.34 -1.12 38.30
CA PHE A 264 -17.88 -0.01 39.08
C PHE A 264 -18.96 -0.50 40.03
N TYR A 265 -18.97 0.01 41.25
CA TYR A 265 -19.92 -0.37 42.29
C TYR A 265 -20.78 0.80 42.73
N LEU A 266 -22.02 0.51 43.11
CA LEU A 266 -22.83 1.47 43.86
C LEU A 266 -22.10 1.82 45.16
N SER A 267 -22.31 3.05 45.63
CA SER A 267 -22.04 3.33 47.04
C SER A 267 -22.88 2.41 47.92
N GLU A 268 -22.35 2.08 49.10
CA GLU A 268 -23.03 1.20 50.04
C GLU A 268 -24.46 1.68 50.37
N ALA A 269 -24.64 2.99 50.54
CA ALA A 269 -25.93 3.62 50.81
C ALA A 269 -26.97 3.43 49.68
N GLU A 270 -26.56 3.47 48.41
CA GLU A 270 -27.47 3.20 47.29
C GLU A 270 -27.76 1.70 47.15
N ALA A 271 -26.76 0.84 47.41
CA ALA A 271 -26.94 -0.61 47.37
C ALA A 271 -27.93 -1.10 48.44
N GLU A 272 -27.94 -0.50 49.63
CA GLU A 272 -28.88 -0.84 50.70
C GLU A 272 -30.34 -0.52 50.37
N LYS A 273 -30.61 0.57 49.63
CA LYS A 273 -31.97 0.95 49.22
C LYS A 273 -32.64 -0.10 48.34
N LEU A 274 -31.84 -0.88 47.59
CA LEU A 274 -32.33 -1.92 46.68
C LEU A 274 -32.64 -3.25 47.39
N ARG A 275 -32.28 -3.39 48.67
CA ARG A 275 -32.48 -4.62 49.46
C ARG A 275 -33.76 -4.62 50.31
N LYS A 276 -34.54 -3.54 50.25
CA LYS A 276 -35.84 -3.37 50.93
C LYS A 276 -36.98 -3.56 49.94
#